data_AF-A0A150H0E6-F1
#
_entry.id   AF-A0A150H0E6-F1
#
_cell.length_a   1.000
_cell.length_b   1.000
_cell.length_c   1.000
_cell.angle_alpha   90.00
_cell.angle_beta   90.00
_cell.angle_gamma   90.00
#
_symmetry.space_group_name_H-M   'P 1'
#
loop_
_entity.id
_entity.type
_entity.pdbx_description
1 polymer ?
#
loop_
_entity_poly.entity_id
_entity_poly.type
_entity_poly.pdbx_seq_one_letter_code
_entity_poly.pdbx_strand_id
1 'polypeptide(L)'
;MLVSLSVARRLIELGSRLSPLPDEELTASNRVMGCAAQVWLTVRLEPGTGLVQLQGWSDSELSRGLVALLAEGLSGLTPEQMLAVPTSRLQQLLLGSLGAAAVAPSRSGGLANMLEAAKKRVRLLAAPATMATFPSLRITADVLEPQGAFAEAQARYLRPEQEQVARLASVLRAKSIGVVAHFYMDPEVQGVLSSAAEQWPHIAISDSLVMADTAVRMAEAGCRYICVLGVDFMSENVRAILDEAGHTDVKRGAGCLPGP
;
A
#
# COMPACT_ATOMS: atom_id res chain seq x y z
N MET A 1 -38.06 -14.55 -12.66
CA MET A 1 -38.51 -13.90 -11.40
C MET A 1 -38.69 -14.89 -10.25
N LEU A 2 -39.39 -16.02 -10.44
CA LEU A 2 -39.65 -17.02 -9.38
C LEU A 2 -38.40 -17.68 -8.77
N VAL A 3 -37.36 -17.97 -9.57
CA VAL A 3 -36.09 -18.58 -9.09
C VAL A 3 -35.26 -17.62 -8.22
N SER A 4 -35.38 -16.30 -8.43
CA SER A 4 -34.66 -15.31 -7.61
C SER A 4 -35.26 -15.17 -6.21
N LEU A 5 -36.58 -15.38 -6.08
CA LEU A 5 -37.29 -15.29 -4.80
C LEU A 5 -37.02 -16.52 -3.90
N SER A 6 -36.82 -17.71 -4.49
CA SER A 6 -36.48 -18.92 -3.72
C SER A 6 -35.10 -18.83 -3.08
N VAL A 7 -34.11 -18.30 -3.80
CA VAL A 7 -32.74 -18.09 -3.28
C VAL A 7 -32.72 -17.08 -2.14
N ALA A 8 -33.39 -15.93 -2.32
CA ALA A 8 -33.48 -14.90 -1.31
C ALA A 8 -34.09 -15.45 -0.01
N ARG A 9 -35.22 -16.18 -0.12
CA ARG A 9 -35.88 -16.80 1.04
C ARG A 9 -34.96 -17.78 1.78
N ARG A 10 -34.20 -18.59 1.04
CA ARG A 10 -33.28 -19.56 1.65
C ARG A 10 -32.10 -18.88 2.37
N LEU A 11 -31.55 -17.82 1.79
CA LEU A 11 -30.51 -17.01 2.44
C LEU A 11 -31.03 -16.39 3.74
N ILE A 12 -32.25 -15.83 3.74
CA ILE A 12 -32.88 -15.27 4.94
C ILE A 12 -33.06 -16.35 6.01
N GLU A 13 -33.49 -17.56 5.63
CA GLU A 13 -33.66 -18.68 6.56
C GLU A 13 -32.34 -19.18 7.14
N LEU A 14 -31.25 -19.15 6.38
CA LEU A 14 -29.91 -19.48 6.89
C LEU A 14 -29.41 -18.38 7.83
N GLY A 15 -29.60 -17.11 7.45
CA GLY A 15 -29.17 -15.95 8.21
C GLY A 15 -29.94 -15.78 9.53
N SER A 16 -31.19 -16.24 9.62
CA SER A 16 -31.98 -16.15 10.86
C SER A 16 -31.47 -17.09 11.97
N ARG A 17 -30.63 -18.07 11.63
CA ARG A 17 -30.01 -18.99 12.59
C ARG A 17 -28.70 -18.45 13.16
N LEU A 18 -28.16 -17.37 12.59
CA LEU A 18 -26.97 -16.72 13.14
C LEU A 18 -27.31 -16.05 14.47
N SER A 19 -26.42 -16.23 15.43
CA SER A 19 -26.43 -15.39 16.63
C SER A 19 -25.85 -14.02 16.27
N PRO A 20 -26.43 -12.92 16.79
CA PRO A 20 -25.82 -11.60 16.66
C PRO A 20 -24.39 -11.61 17.24
N LEU A 21 -23.49 -10.89 16.59
CA LEU A 21 -22.20 -10.57 17.20
C LEU A 21 -22.44 -9.63 18.40
N PRO A 22 -21.66 -9.76 19.49
CA PRO A 22 -21.71 -8.78 20.58
C PRO A 22 -21.25 -7.41 20.06
N ASP A 23 -21.76 -6.33 20.66
CA ASP A 23 -21.47 -4.96 20.21
C ASP A 23 -19.97 -4.63 20.18
N GLU A 24 -19.19 -5.24 21.09
CA GLU A 24 -17.74 -5.14 21.19
C GLU A 24 -17.00 -5.67 19.95
N GLU A 25 -17.64 -6.55 19.18
CA GLU A 25 -17.08 -7.13 17.96
C GLU A 25 -17.56 -6.36 16.70
N LEU A 26 -18.50 -5.42 16.82
CA LEU A 26 -18.99 -4.58 15.72
C LEU A 26 -18.09 -3.36 15.45
N THR A 27 -16.78 -3.60 15.38
CA THR A 27 -15.75 -2.57 15.25
C THR A 27 -15.34 -2.33 13.80
N ALA A 28 -14.69 -1.19 13.54
CA ALA A 28 -14.12 -0.89 12.22
C ALA A 28 -13.06 -1.93 11.78
N SER A 29 -12.31 -2.52 12.72
CA SER A 29 -11.32 -3.57 12.44
C SER A 29 -11.97 -4.90 12.02
N ASN A 30 -13.17 -5.20 12.52
CA ASN A 30 -13.92 -6.40 12.14
C ASN A 30 -14.80 -6.21 10.91
N ARG A 31 -14.94 -4.99 10.41
CA ARG A 31 -15.73 -4.67 9.21
C ARG A 31 -15.09 -5.27 7.94
N VAL A 32 -15.94 -5.73 7.03
CA VAL A 32 -15.56 -6.18 5.68
C VAL A 32 -15.86 -5.04 4.70
N MET A 33 -14.82 -4.60 3.98
CA MET A 33 -14.94 -3.54 2.98
C MET A 33 -15.35 -4.10 1.62
N GLY A 34 -16.05 -3.29 0.82
CA GLY A 34 -16.47 -3.67 -0.54
C GLY A 34 -17.72 -4.55 -0.61
N CYS A 35 -18.39 -4.82 0.51
CA CYS A 35 -19.73 -5.40 0.51
C CYS A 35 -20.78 -4.28 0.30
N ALA A 36 -21.87 -4.59 -0.42
CA ALA A 36 -22.98 -3.65 -0.62
C ALA A 36 -23.74 -3.34 0.69
N ALA A 37 -23.78 -4.32 1.60
CA ALA A 37 -24.31 -4.17 2.95
C ALA A 37 -23.15 -4.12 3.96
N GLN A 38 -23.42 -3.67 5.19
CA GLN A 38 -22.40 -3.70 6.23
C GLN A 38 -22.26 -5.11 6.78
N VAL A 39 -21.03 -5.60 6.82
CA VAL A 39 -20.70 -6.96 7.26
C VAL A 39 -19.53 -6.88 8.21
N TRP A 40 -19.62 -7.63 9.31
CA TRP A 40 -18.56 -7.81 10.28
C TRP A 40 -18.23 -9.30 10.39
N LEU A 41 -16.95 -9.63 10.43
CA LEU A 41 -16.47 -10.99 10.60
C LEU A 41 -15.42 -11.03 11.71
N THR A 42 -15.53 -12.04 12.56
CA THR A 42 -14.54 -12.37 13.57
C THR A 42 -14.02 -13.77 13.32
N VAL A 43 -12.73 -13.95 13.56
CA VAL A 43 -12.09 -15.27 13.44
C VAL A 43 -11.35 -15.54 14.74
N ARG A 44 -11.46 -16.77 15.23
CA ARG A 44 -10.70 -17.27 16.38
C ARG A 44 -10.12 -18.63 16.03
N LEU A 45 -9.02 -19.00 16.67
CA LEU A 45 -8.54 -20.38 16.65
C LEU A 45 -9.02 -21.07 17.91
N GLU A 46 -9.68 -22.20 17.76
CA GLU A 46 -10.21 -22.97 18.87
C GLU A 46 -9.06 -23.48 19.77
N PRO A 47 -9.09 -23.19 21.09
CA PRO A 47 -8.05 -23.65 22.00
C PRO A 47 -7.93 -25.18 21.99
N GLY A 48 -6.69 -25.68 21.87
CA GLY A 48 -6.39 -27.12 21.88
C GLY A 48 -6.39 -27.75 20.49
N THR A 49 -7.40 -27.49 19.66
CA THR A 49 -7.49 -28.07 18.29
C THR A 49 -6.80 -27.20 17.24
N GLY A 50 -6.72 -25.89 17.47
CA GLY A 50 -6.18 -24.92 16.51
C GLY A 50 -7.08 -24.68 15.29
N LEU A 51 -8.31 -25.20 15.30
CA LEU A 51 -9.23 -25.08 14.17
C LEU A 51 -9.84 -23.68 14.10
N VAL A 52 -10.07 -23.20 12.89
CA VAL A 52 -10.68 -21.91 12.62
C VAL A 52 -12.15 -21.93 13.07
N GLN A 53 -12.53 -20.92 13.85
CA GLN A 53 -13.90 -20.61 14.21
C GLN A 53 -14.25 -19.23 13.64
N LEU A 54 -15.17 -19.20 12.68
CA LEU A 54 -15.59 -17.99 11.98
C LEU A 54 -17.00 -17.60 12.45
N GLN A 55 -17.16 -16.36 12.89
CA GLN A 55 -18.47 -15.77 13.20
C GLN A 55 -18.64 -14.47 12.44
N GLY A 56 -19.89 -14.03 12.29
CA GLY A 56 -20.17 -12.82 11.53
C GLY A 56 -21.59 -12.32 11.69
N TRP A 57 -21.78 -11.05 11.35
CA TRP A 57 -23.09 -10.41 11.32
C TRP A 57 -23.20 -9.38 10.20
N SER A 58 -24.42 -9.07 9.79
CA SER A 58 -24.72 -8.04 8.80
C SER A 58 -26.04 -7.34 9.09
N ASP A 59 -26.14 -6.07 8.71
CA ASP A 59 -27.37 -5.28 8.73
C ASP A 59 -28.40 -5.70 7.66
N SER A 60 -27.97 -6.47 6.65
CA SER A 60 -28.85 -6.99 5.59
C SER A 60 -29.16 -8.47 5.79
N GLU A 61 -30.44 -8.83 5.72
CA GLU A 61 -30.89 -10.22 5.87
C GLU A 61 -30.29 -11.17 4.84
N LEU A 62 -30.13 -10.71 3.59
CA LEU A 62 -29.52 -11.51 2.53
C LEU A 62 -28.04 -11.73 2.79
N SER A 63 -27.33 -10.69 3.22
CA SER A 63 -25.91 -10.76 3.56
C SER A 63 -25.67 -11.63 4.80
N ARG A 64 -26.58 -11.62 5.79
CA ARG A 64 -26.54 -12.57 6.91
C ARG A 64 -26.59 -14.03 6.43
N GLY A 65 -27.41 -14.34 5.43
CA GLY A 65 -27.42 -15.66 4.80
C GLY A 65 -26.08 -16.06 4.18
N LEU A 66 -25.41 -15.13 3.50
CA LEU A 66 -24.08 -15.37 2.92
C LEU A 66 -23.01 -15.57 4.00
N VAL A 67 -23.07 -14.79 5.08
CA VAL A 67 -22.21 -14.94 6.25
C VAL A 67 -22.42 -16.32 6.90
N ALA A 68 -23.67 -16.79 7.02
CA ALA A 68 -23.97 -18.10 7.58
C ALA A 68 -23.33 -19.23 6.76
N LEU A 69 -23.46 -19.18 5.43
CA LEU A 69 -22.82 -20.15 4.53
C LEU A 69 -21.29 -20.13 4.62
N LEU A 70 -20.71 -18.93 4.74
CA LEU A 70 -19.27 -18.78 4.90
C LEU A 70 -18.80 -19.38 6.23
N ALA A 71 -19.50 -19.08 7.33
CA ALA A 71 -19.20 -19.60 8.66
C ALA A 71 -19.30 -21.13 8.70
N GLU A 72 -20.36 -21.71 8.12
CA GLU A 72 -20.57 -23.16 8.05
C GLU A 72 -19.51 -23.87 7.18
N GLY A 73 -19.14 -23.27 6.04
CA GLY A 73 -18.21 -23.89 5.10
C GLY A 73 -16.72 -23.76 5.47
N LEU A 74 -16.37 -22.81 6.34
CA LEU A 74 -14.97 -22.49 6.67
C LEU A 74 -14.59 -22.76 8.13
N SER A 75 -15.55 -22.82 9.05
CA SER A 75 -15.25 -23.22 10.43
C SER A 75 -14.87 -24.69 10.50
N GLY A 76 -13.98 -25.05 11.43
CA GLY A 76 -13.43 -26.41 11.57
C GLY A 76 -12.28 -26.73 10.62
N LEU A 77 -11.88 -25.81 9.74
CA LEU A 77 -10.66 -25.95 8.93
C LEU A 77 -9.42 -25.61 9.76
N THR A 78 -8.29 -26.23 9.43
CA THR A 78 -6.98 -25.74 9.88
C THR A 78 -6.67 -24.40 9.20
N PRO A 79 -5.80 -23.54 9.79
CA PRO A 79 -5.37 -22.30 9.16
C PRO A 79 -4.84 -22.49 7.73
N GLU A 80 -4.03 -23.53 7.51
CA GLU A 80 -3.46 -23.85 6.20
C GLU A 80 -4.56 -24.18 5.17
N GLN A 81 -5.53 -25.03 5.55
CA GLN A 81 -6.66 -25.37 4.69
C GLN A 81 -7.51 -24.15 4.36
N MET A 82 -7.81 -23.31 5.35
CA MET A 82 -8.59 -22.08 5.20
C MET A 82 -7.92 -21.09 4.24
N LEU A 83 -6.59 -20.92 4.34
CA LEU A 83 -5.82 -20.06 3.44
C LEU A 83 -5.76 -20.62 2.00
N ALA A 84 -5.78 -21.94 1.85
CA ALA A 84 -5.78 -22.63 0.56
C ALA A 84 -7.15 -22.64 -0.15
N VAL A 85 -8.24 -22.21 0.51
CA VAL A 85 -9.58 -22.21 -0.11
C VAL A 85 -9.61 -21.26 -1.32
N PRO A 86 -9.84 -21.74 -2.55
CA PRO A 86 -9.97 -20.86 -3.71
C PRO A 86 -11.37 -20.22 -3.72
N THR A 87 -11.48 -19.01 -4.28
CA THR A 87 -12.76 -18.31 -4.43
C THR A 87 -13.78 -19.12 -5.25
N SER A 88 -13.31 -19.94 -6.19
CA SER A 88 -14.15 -20.86 -6.98
C SER A 88 -14.88 -21.90 -6.12
N ARG A 89 -14.27 -22.36 -5.02
CA ARG A 89 -14.91 -23.30 -4.09
C ARG A 89 -16.11 -22.66 -3.40
N LEU A 90 -16.06 -21.37 -3.11
CA LEU A 90 -17.19 -20.63 -2.56
C LEU A 90 -18.32 -20.45 -3.58
N GLN A 91 -17.98 -20.23 -4.85
CA GLN A 91 -18.97 -20.21 -5.92
C GLN A 91 -19.67 -21.58 -6.05
N GLN A 92 -18.92 -22.68 -5.90
CA GLN A 92 -19.48 -24.03 -5.87
C GLN A 92 -20.39 -24.25 -4.66
N LEU A 93 -20.04 -23.73 -3.47
CA LEU A 93 -20.93 -23.77 -2.30
C LEU A 93 -22.24 -23.00 -2.57
N LEU A 94 -22.16 -21.79 -3.13
CA LEU A 94 -23.37 -21.05 -3.52
C LEU A 94 -24.21 -21.81 -4.56
N LEU A 95 -23.57 -22.41 -5.56
CA LEU A 95 -24.25 -23.19 -6.60
C LEU A 95 -24.90 -24.46 -6.03
N GLY A 96 -24.19 -25.19 -5.17
CA GLY A 96 -24.66 -26.44 -4.58
C GLY A 96 -25.78 -26.22 -3.55
N SER A 97 -25.67 -25.17 -2.74
CA SER A 97 -26.63 -24.89 -1.66
C SER A 97 -27.85 -24.08 -2.11
N LEU A 98 -27.73 -23.26 -3.17
CA LEU A 98 -28.76 -22.29 -3.56
C LEU A 98 -29.05 -22.27 -5.08
N GLY A 99 -28.29 -22.99 -5.91
CA GLY A 99 -28.48 -23.04 -7.37
C GLY A 99 -27.91 -21.83 -8.13
N ALA A 100 -27.98 -21.88 -9.47
CA ALA A 100 -27.36 -20.91 -10.38
C ALA A 100 -27.74 -19.44 -10.11
N ALA A 101 -28.97 -19.20 -9.66
CA ALA A 101 -29.45 -17.85 -9.37
C ALA A 101 -28.74 -17.20 -8.17
N ALA A 102 -28.02 -17.95 -7.32
CA ALA A 102 -27.28 -17.39 -6.19
C ALA A 102 -26.01 -16.64 -6.60
N VAL A 103 -25.46 -16.91 -7.79
CA VAL A 103 -24.16 -16.39 -8.26
C VAL A 103 -24.28 -15.02 -8.94
N ALA A 104 -25.30 -14.22 -8.62
CA ALA A 104 -25.38 -12.86 -9.18
C ALA A 104 -24.11 -12.05 -8.83
N PRO A 105 -23.62 -11.18 -9.73
CA PRO A 105 -22.32 -10.50 -9.58
C PRO A 105 -22.13 -9.77 -8.25
N SER A 106 -23.18 -9.14 -7.72
CA SER A 106 -23.13 -8.43 -6.44
C SER A 106 -22.91 -9.37 -5.25
N ARG A 107 -23.48 -10.58 -5.29
CA ARG A 107 -23.35 -11.59 -4.22
C ARG A 107 -22.02 -12.32 -4.29
N SER A 108 -21.54 -12.62 -5.49
CA SER A 108 -20.23 -13.25 -5.67
C SER A 108 -19.10 -12.31 -5.24
N GLY A 109 -19.19 -11.01 -5.57
CA GLY A 109 -18.23 -10.00 -5.09
C GLY A 109 -18.25 -9.83 -3.57
N GLY A 110 -19.44 -9.73 -2.97
CA GLY A 110 -19.57 -9.67 -1.51
C GLY A 110 -18.97 -10.88 -0.80
N LEU A 111 -19.23 -12.10 -1.30
CA LEU A 111 -18.71 -13.33 -0.73
C LEU A 111 -17.18 -13.44 -0.88
N ALA A 112 -16.62 -13.01 -2.01
CA ALA A 112 -15.18 -12.98 -2.22
C ALA A 112 -14.48 -12.03 -1.24
N ASN A 113 -15.06 -10.84 -1.02
CA ASN A 113 -14.54 -9.88 -0.04
C ASN A 113 -14.59 -10.45 1.38
N MET A 114 -15.67 -11.14 1.75
CA MET A 114 -15.77 -11.82 3.04
C MET A 114 -14.71 -12.92 3.22
N LEU A 115 -14.46 -13.73 2.19
CA LEU A 115 -13.41 -14.76 2.23
C LEU A 115 -12.03 -14.17 2.45
N GLU A 116 -11.66 -13.16 1.67
CA GLU A 116 -10.34 -12.53 1.80
C GLU A 116 -10.19 -11.82 3.15
N ALA A 117 -11.27 -11.23 3.65
CA ALA A 117 -11.31 -10.66 4.99
C ALA A 117 -11.11 -11.73 6.08
N ALA A 118 -11.73 -12.91 5.95
CA ALA A 118 -11.54 -14.03 6.87
C ALA A 118 -10.11 -14.60 6.78
N LYS A 119 -9.61 -14.85 5.57
CA LYS A 119 -8.22 -15.31 5.35
C LYS A 119 -7.20 -14.33 5.93
N LYS A 120 -7.38 -13.02 5.74
CA LYS A 120 -6.49 -12.01 6.33
C LYS A 120 -6.41 -12.15 7.85
N ARG A 121 -7.55 -12.36 8.53
CA ARG A 121 -7.60 -12.57 9.98
C ARG A 121 -6.93 -13.88 10.39
N VAL A 122 -7.14 -14.96 9.64
CA VAL A 122 -6.45 -16.24 9.85
C VAL A 122 -4.94 -16.10 9.73
N ARG A 123 -4.42 -15.36 8.72
CA ARG A 123 -2.98 -15.09 8.59
C ARG A 123 -2.42 -14.40 9.83
N LEU A 124 -3.16 -13.47 10.43
CA LEU A 124 -2.72 -12.77 11.64
C LEU A 124 -2.70 -13.69 12.87
N LEU A 125 -3.65 -14.61 12.98
CA LEU A 125 -3.75 -15.53 14.11
C LEU A 125 -2.81 -16.74 14.00
N ALA A 126 -2.55 -17.20 12.78
CA ALA A 126 -1.71 -18.37 12.50
C ALA A 126 -0.26 -18.01 12.17
N ALA A 127 0.05 -16.72 12.00
CA ALA A 127 1.43 -16.29 11.89
C ALA A 127 2.17 -16.74 13.17
N PRO A 128 3.32 -17.44 13.04
CA PRO A 128 4.14 -17.72 14.19
C PRO A 128 4.45 -16.40 14.91
N ALA A 129 4.51 -16.43 16.25
CA ALA A 129 4.80 -15.25 17.09
C ALA A 129 6.18 -14.62 16.85
N THR A 130 6.91 -15.03 15.80
CA THR A 130 7.79 -14.12 15.09
C THR A 130 6.94 -13.02 14.48
N MET A 131 6.73 -11.93 15.23
CA MET A 131 6.49 -10.63 14.62
C MET A 131 7.48 -10.53 13.47
N ALA A 132 7.01 -10.49 12.22
CA ALA A 132 7.86 -10.06 11.12
C ALA A 132 8.41 -8.72 11.56
N THR A 133 9.71 -8.68 11.89
CA THR A 133 10.32 -7.50 12.48
C THR A 133 10.02 -6.35 11.55
N PHE A 134 9.33 -5.32 12.06
CA PHE A 134 8.99 -4.18 11.24
C PHE A 134 10.27 -3.69 10.56
N PRO A 135 10.31 -3.57 9.22
CA PRO A 135 11.54 -3.21 8.54
C PRO A 135 12.05 -1.89 9.09
N SER A 136 13.22 -1.91 9.74
CA SER A 136 13.69 -0.76 10.52
C SER A 136 15.21 -0.62 10.42
N LEU A 137 15.66 0.63 10.49
CA LEU A 137 17.08 0.99 10.61
C LEU A 137 17.35 1.30 12.07
N ARG A 138 18.08 0.42 12.76
CA ARG A 138 18.49 0.67 14.15
C ARG A 138 19.79 1.46 14.15
N ILE A 139 19.71 2.71 14.57
CA ILE A 139 20.85 3.64 14.59
C ILE A 139 21.30 3.82 16.04
N THR A 140 22.56 3.50 16.31
CA THR A 140 23.27 3.82 17.56
C THR A 140 24.39 4.82 17.26
N ALA A 141 25.13 5.26 18.29
CA ALA A 141 26.26 6.18 18.08
C ALA A 141 27.31 5.63 17.11
N ASP A 142 27.50 4.30 17.09
CA ASP A 142 28.61 3.65 16.38
C ASP A 142 28.15 2.71 15.25
N VAL A 143 26.88 2.27 15.27
CA VAL A 143 26.38 1.21 14.37
C VAL A 143 25.01 1.56 13.78
N LEU A 144 24.87 1.29 12.49
CA LEU A 144 23.59 1.26 11.77
C LEU A 144 23.29 -0.20 11.38
N GLU A 145 22.26 -0.79 11.99
CA GLU A 145 21.83 -2.17 11.76
C GLU A 145 20.48 -2.16 11.03
N PRO A 146 20.45 -2.48 9.72
CA PRO A 146 19.18 -2.68 9.03
C PRO A 146 18.55 -4.01 9.43
N GLN A 147 17.23 -4.02 9.61
CA GLN A 147 16.45 -5.22 9.90
C GLN A 147 15.35 -5.36 8.86
N GLY A 148 15.39 -6.46 8.09
CA GLY A 148 14.41 -6.76 7.06
C GLY A 148 14.76 -6.19 5.69
N ALA A 149 14.31 -6.87 4.64
CA ALA A 149 14.74 -6.64 3.26
C ALA A 149 14.61 -5.18 2.78
N PHE A 150 13.58 -4.46 3.23
CA PHE A 150 13.39 -3.05 2.87
C PHE A 150 14.44 -2.15 3.53
N ALA A 151 14.71 -2.31 4.83
CA ALA A 151 15.73 -1.54 5.54
C ALA A 151 17.14 -1.87 5.04
N GLU A 152 17.40 -3.14 4.69
CA GLU A 152 18.67 -3.57 4.09
C GLU A 152 18.92 -2.97 2.70
N ALA A 153 17.85 -2.79 1.91
CA ALA A 153 17.94 -2.07 0.65
C ALA A 153 18.25 -0.58 0.89
N GLN A 154 17.56 0.07 1.82
CA GLN A 154 17.82 1.48 2.16
C GLN A 154 19.25 1.70 2.68
N ALA A 155 19.74 0.82 3.56
CA ALA A 155 21.07 0.94 4.15
C ALA A 155 22.21 0.89 3.12
N ARG A 156 22.04 0.15 2.02
CA ARG A 156 23.03 0.09 0.93
C ARG A 156 23.28 1.46 0.28
N TYR A 157 22.28 2.34 0.27
CA TYR A 157 22.36 3.64 -0.40
C TYR A 157 22.69 4.80 0.53
N LEU A 158 22.78 4.57 1.84
CA LEU A 158 23.29 5.57 2.78
C LEU A 158 24.78 5.89 2.55
N ARG A 159 25.52 4.99 1.89
CA ARG A 159 26.92 5.17 1.50
C ARG A 159 27.10 4.78 0.02
N PRO A 160 26.72 5.67 -0.92
CA PRO A 160 26.85 5.40 -2.34
C PRO A 160 28.33 5.27 -2.77
N GLU A 161 28.55 4.69 -3.96
CA GLU A 161 29.89 4.53 -4.54
C GLU A 161 30.56 5.89 -4.79
N GLN A 162 31.68 6.15 -4.10
CA GLN A 162 32.30 7.47 -4.07
C GLN A 162 32.85 7.93 -5.42
N GLU A 163 33.27 7.01 -6.29
CA GLU A 163 33.73 7.33 -7.64
C GLU A 163 32.60 7.90 -8.50
N GLN A 164 31.40 7.32 -8.41
CA GLN A 164 30.23 7.81 -9.13
C GLN A 164 29.78 9.18 -8.63
N VAL A 165 29.76 9.36 -7.30
CA VAL A 165 29.44 10.64 -6.65
C VAL A 165 30.40 11.73 -7.10
N ALA A 166 31.72 11.47 -7.06
CA ALA A 166 32.74 12.43 -7.46
C ALA A 166 32.62 12.79 -8.95
N ARG A 167 32.36 11.80 -9.81
CA ARG A 167 32.12 12.02 -11.24
C ARG A 167 30.90 12.92 -11.48
N LEU A 168 29.79 12.66 -10.79
CA LEU A 168 28.58 13.48 -10.88
C LEU A 168 28.86 14.92 -10.43
N ALA A 169 29.41 15.10 -9.23
CA ALA A 169 29.73 16.41 -8.68
C ALA A 169 30.68 17.20 -9.59
N SER A 170 31.69 16.53 -10.16
CA SER A 170 32.61 17.15 -11.12
C SER A 170 31.89 17.67 -12.37
N VAL A 171 30.94 16.92 -12.92
CA VAL A 171 30.18 17.34 -14.11
C VAL A 171 29.25 18.52 -13.77
N LEU A 172 28.54 18.44 -12.63
CA LEU A 172 27.64 19.50 -12.18
C LEU A 172 28.41 20.80 -11.94
N ARG A 173 29.56 20.74 -11.28
CA ARG A 173 30.42 21.89 -11.04
C ARG A 173 30.98 22.48 -12.33
N ALA A 174 31.56 21.65 -13.20
CA ALA A 174 32.18 22.10 -14.45
C ALA A 174 31.19 22.81 -15.38
N LYS A 175 29.91 22.42 -15.34
CA LYS A 175 28.84 23.00 -16.16
C LYS A 175 27.97 24.00 -15.41
N SER A 176 28.27 24.29 -14.13
CA SER A 176 27.48 25.17 -13.26
C SER A 176 25.99 24.78 -13.25
N ILE A 177 25.70 23.50 -12.99
CA ILE A 177 24.35 22.95 -12.95
C ILE A 177 23.86 22.87 -11.51
N GLY A 178 22.76 23.54 -11.20
CA GLY A 178 22.01 23.33 -9.97
C GLY A 178 21.01 22.18 -10.11
N VAL A 179 20.81 21.42 -9.04
CA VAL A 179 19.84 20.31 -9.00
C VAL A 179 18.86 20.55 -7.87
N VAL A 180 17.58 20.65 -8.20
CA VAL A 180 16.48 20.64 -7.22
C VAL A 180 15.68 19.36 -7.41
N ALA A 181 15.45 18.64 -6.32
CA ALA A 181 14.87 17.31 -6.39
C ALA A 181 13.80 17.11 -5.32
N HIS A 182 12.74 16.39 -5.65
CA HIS A 182 11.68 16.07 -4.71
C HIS A 182 12.08 14.89 -3.82
N PHE A 183 11.85 14.95 -2.50
CA PHE A 183 12.27 13.87 -1.58
C PHE A 183 11.61 12.50 -1.88
N TYR A 184 10.47 12.49 -2.56
CA TYR A 184 9.79 11.27 -2.98
C TYR A 184 10.46 10.70 -4.23
N MET A 185 11.59 10.03 -4.04
CA MET A 185 12.39 9.39 -5.08
C MET A 185 12.99 8.07 -4.58
N ASP A 186 13.66 7.35 -5.48
CA ASP A 186 14.38 6.13 -5.11
C ASP A 186 15.53 6.42 -4.11
N PRO A 187 15.69 5.61 -3.04
CA PRO A 187 16.76 5.80 -2.05
C PRO A 187 18.18 5.86 -2.64
N GLU A 188 18.43 5.18 -3.75
CA GLU A 188 19.71 5.23 -4.46
C GLU A 188 20.03 6.64 -4.95
N VAL A 189 19.08 7.26 -5.65
CA VAL A 189 19.23 8.62 -6.17
C VAL A 189 19.36 9.61 -5.02
N GLN A 190 18.55 9.45 -3.97
CA GLN A 190 18.59 10.31 -2.79
C GLN A 190 19.96 10.24 -2.10
N GLY A 191 20.52 9.03 -1.93
CA GLY A 191 21.83 8.82 -1.35
C GLY A 191 22.95 9.46 -2.17
N VAL A 192 22.95 9.22 -3.49
CA VAL A 192 23.94 9.80 -4.41
C VAL A 192 23.90 11.33 -4.40
N LEU A 193 22.71 11.94 -4.49
CA LEU A 193 22.56 13.40 -4.49
C LEU A 193 22.96 14.01 -3.15
N SER A 194 22.61 13.39 -2.03
CA SER A 194 23.00 13.86 -0.69
C SER A 194 24.51 13.84 -0.50
N SER A 195 25.17 12.77 -0.94
CA SER A 195 26.64 12.66 -0.92
C SER A 195 27.30 13.64 -1.89
N ALA A 196 26.74 13.84 -3.09
CA ALA A 196 27.25 14.80 -4.06
C ALA A 196 27.12 16.26 -3.57
N ALA A 197 26.11 16.56 -2.74
CA ALA A 197 25.89 17.89 -2.18
C ALA A 197 27.05 18.36 -1.28
N GLU A 198 27.79 17.42 -0.67
CA GLU A 198 29.01 17.73 0.09
C GLU A 198 30.14 18.28 -0.79
N GLN A 199 30.15 17.92 -2.08
CA GLN A 199 31.17 18.33 -3.06
C GLN A 199 30.71 19.49 -3.96
N TRP A 200 29.39 19.64 -4.14
CA TRP A 200 28.78 20.71 -4.94
C TRP A 200 27.52 21.24 -4.22
N PRO A 201 27.56 22.46 -3.65
CA PRO A 201 26.53 22.95 -2.73
C PRO A 201 25.19 23.30 -3.41
N HIS A 202 25.14 23.29 -4.75
CA HIS A 202 23.91 23.58 -5.52
C HIS A 202 23.13 22.31 -5.86
N ILE A 203 22.99 21.42 -4.88
CA ILE A 203 22.12 20.23 -4.93
C ILE A 203 21.21 20.30 -3.72
N ALA A 204 19.89 20.23 -3.94
CA ALA A 204 18.90 20.30 -2.88
C ALA A 204 17.79 19.27 -3.09
N ILE A 205 17.47 18.56 -2.00
CA ILE A 205 16.35 17.63 -1.93
C ILE A 205 15.33 18.24 -0.96
N SER A 206 14.12 18.52 -1.44
CA SER A 206 13.09 19.21 -0.64
C SER A 206 11.67 18.82 -1.04
N ASP A 207 10.69 19.37 -0.33
CA ASP A 207 9.30 19.37 -0.81
C ASP A 207 9.15 20.28 -2.03
N SER A 208 8.15 20.00 -2.86
CA SER A 208 7.73 20.79 -4.03
C SER A 208 7.63 22.30 -3.78
N LEU A 209 7.15 22.72 -2.60
CA LEU A 209 6.97 24.13 -2.26
C LEU A 209 8.30 24.89 -2.16
N VAL A 210 9.38 24.20 -1.77
CA VAL A 210 10.70 24.80 -1.51
C VAL A 210 11.62 24.72 -2.71
N MET A 211 11.31 23.85 -3.68
CA MET A 211 12.15 23.62 -4.86
C MET A 211 12.34 24.88 -5.71
N ALA A 212 11.28 25.67 -5.90
CA ALA A 212 11.30 26.86 -6.73
C ALA A 212 12.19 27.96 -6.13
N ASP A 213 11.97 28.31 -4.87
CA ASP A 213 12.81 29.30 -4.16
C ASP A 213 14.28 28.88 -4.12
N THR A 214 14.54 27.58 -3.98
CA THR A 214 15.89 27.06 -3.97
C THR A 214 16.54 27.16 -5.36
N ALA A 215 15.79 26.92 -6.43
CA ALA A 215 16.28 27.11 -7.79
C ALA A 215 16.65 28.57 -8.07
N VAL A 216 15.86 29.53 -7.59
CA VAL A 216 16.19 30.97 -7.69
C VAL A 216 17.50 31.27 -6.99
N ARG A 217 17.68 30.83 -5.73
CA ARG A 217 18.95 31.01 -5.00
C ARG A 217 20.14 30.38 -5.72
N MET A 218 19.96 29.23 -6.36
CA MET A 218 21.01 28.59 -7.17
C MET A 218 21.35 29.41 -8.41
N ALA A 219 20.36 30.00 -9.08
CA ALA A 219 20.55 30.91 -10.21
C ALA A 219 21.31 32.18 -9.80
N GLU A 220 20.92 32.81 -8.69
CA GLU A 220 21.61 33.98 -8.11
C GLU A 220 23.07 33.66 -7.75
N ALA A 221 23.34 32.44 -7.30
CA ALA A 221 24.69 31.95 -7.03
C ALA A 221 25.51 31.59 -8.28
N GLY A 222 24.97 31.80 -9.49
CA GLY A 222 25.67 31.63 -10.76
C GLY A 222 25.47 30.27 -11.45
N CYS A 223 24.47 29.47 -11.05
CA CYS A 223 24.11 28.27 -11.80
C CYS A 223 23.49 28.66 -13.15
N ARG A 224 24.07 28.15 -14.24
CA ARG A 224 23.63 28.40 -15.62
C ARG A 224 22.48 27.49 -16.05
N TYR A 225 22.36 26.35 -15.39
CA TYR A 225 21.34 25.35 -15.66
C TYR A 225 20.71 24.90 -14.35
N ILE A 226 19.40 24.68 -14.36
CA ILE A 226 18.69 24.04 -13.26
C ILE A 226 18.07 22.74 -13.78
N CYS A 227 18.42 21.64 -13.14
CA CYS A 227 17.81 20.33 -13.33
C CYS A 227 16.77 20.12 -12.24
N VAL A 228 15.55 19.78 -12.66
CA VAL A 228 14.45 19.48 -11.74
C VAL A 228 14.20 17.98 -11.78
N LEU A 229 14.40 17.31 -10.65
CA LEU A 229 14.10 15.90 -10.47
C LEU A 229 12.76 15.76 -9.73
N GLY A 230 11.69 15.61 -10.51
CA GLY A 230 10.31 15.54 -10.04
C GLY A 230 9.36 15.30 -11.20
N VAL A 231 8.06 15.42 -10.95
CA VAL A 231 7.02 15.33 -12.00
C VAL A 231 6.90 16.65 -12.77
N ASP A 232 6.28 16.62 -13.95
CA ASP A 232 6.23 17.75 -14.89
C ASP A 232 5.74 19.05 -14.26
N PHE A 233 4.66 19.00 -13.47
CA PHE A 233 4.11 20.18 -12.78
C PHE A 233 5.14 20.86 -11.87
N MET A 234 6.02 20.10 -11.21
CA MET A 234 7.08 20.69 -10.36
C MET A 234 8.10 21.43 -11.22
N SER A 235 8.46 20.89 -12.38
CA SER A 235 9.39 21.53 -13.32
C SER A 235 8.80 22.81 -13.95
N GLU A 236 7.49 22.81 -14.20
CA GLU A 236 6.75 23.98 -14.68
C GLU A 236 6.69 25.07 -13.61
N ASN A 237 6.38 24.71 -12.36
CA ASN A 237 6.38 25.63 -11.24
C ASN A 237 7.76 26.27 -11.03
N VAL A 238 8.83 25.46 -11.00
CA VAL A 238 10.21 25.97 -10.88
C VAL A 238 10.56 26.91 -12.02
N ARG A 239 10.16 26.60 -13.26
CA ARG A 239 10.39 27.49 -14.42
C ARG A 239 9.63 28.81 -14.27
N ALA A 240 8.34 28.76 -13.92
CA ALA A 240 7.51 29.96 -13.78
C ALA A 240 8.09 30.93 -12.73
N ILE A 241 8.53 30.42 -11.59
CA ILE A 241 9.14 31.23 -10.53
C ILE A 241 10.51 31.78 -10.94
N LEU A 242 11.32 31.01 -11.67
CA LEU A 242 12.57 31.53 -12.24
C LEU A 242 12.34 32.66 -13.25
N ASP A 243 11.29 32.55 -14.08
CA ASP A 243 10.90 33.61 -15.02
C ASP A 243 10.43 34.88 -14.28
N GLU A 244 9.59 34.71 -13.26
CA GLU A 244 9.11 35.81 -12.42
C GLU A 244 10.26 36.53 -11.69
N ALA A 245 11.26 35.78 -11.22
CA ALA A 245 12.47 36.31 -10.61
C ALA A 245 13.47 36.92 -11.62
N GLY A 246 13.18 36.88 -12.93
CA GLY A 246 14.01 37.47 -13.99
C GLY A 246 15.15 36.59 -14.52
N HIS A 247 15.23 35.32 -14.10
CA HIS A 247 16.27 34.36 -14.52
C HIS A 247 15.88 33.59 -15.81
N THR A 248 15.55 34.33 -16.87
CA THR A 248 15.16 33.78 -18.18
C THR A 248 16.32 33.15 -18.96
N ASP A 249 17.55 33.50 -18.61
CA ASP A 249 18.79 33.02 -19.21
C ASP A 249 19.21 31.63 -18.72
N VAL A 250 18.72 31.23 -17.54
CA VAL A 250 18.97 29.91 -16.94
C VAL A 250 18.21 28.84 -17.70
N LYS A 251 18.95 27.91 -18.32
CA LYS A 251 18.37 26.87 -19.18
C LYS A 251 17.94 25.65 -18.37
N ARG A 252 16.90 24.94 -18.85
CA ARG A 252 16.57 23.61 -18.33
C ARG A 252 17.75 22.67 -18.58
N GLY A 253 18.21 21.97 -17.53
CA GLY A 253 19.21 20.92 -17.69
C GLY A 253 18.66 19.80 -18.58
N ALA A 254 19.44 19.37 -19.59
CA ALA A 254 19.08 18.24 -20.44
C ALA A 254 18.99 16.98 -19.57
N GLY A 255 17.76 16.50 -19.32
CA GLY A 255 17.48 15.45 -18.35
C GLY A 255 16.02 15.33 -17.94
N CYS A 256 15.16 16.30 -18.27
CA CYS A 256 13.72 16.03 -18.45
C CYS A 256 13.57 15.07 -19.62
N LEU A 257 13.75 13.77 -19.37
CA LEU A 257 13.26 12.74 -20.26
C LEU A 257 11.79 13.05 -20.49
N PRO A 258 11.32 13.19 -21.74
CA PRO A 258 9.88 13.17 -21.96
C PRO A 258 9.37 11.86 -21.37
N GLY A 259 8.38 11.95 -20.48
CA GLY A 259 7.56 10.78 -20.15
C GLY A 259 6.96 10.16 -21.43
N PRO A 260 6.50 8.90 -21.36
CA PRO A 260 6.18 8.08 -22.53
C PRO A 260 5.26 8.75 -23.56
#